data_AF-A0AAU1GMI7-F1
#
_entry.id   AF-A0AAU1GMI7-F1
#
_cell.length_a   1.000
_cell.length_b   1.000
_cell.length_c   1.000
_cell.angle_alpha   90.00
_cell.angle_beta   90.00
_cell.angle_gamma   90.00
#
_symmetry.space_group_name_H-M   'P 1'
#
loop_
_entity.id
_entity.type
_entity.pdbx_description
1 polymer ?
#
loop_
_entity_poly.entity_id
_entity_poly.type
_entity_poly.pdbx_seq_one_letter_code
_entity_poly.pdbx_strand_id
1 'polypeptide(L)'
;MIVTPIPGTHRDNVLSALRSVSAAAGNLESQHHGSAYGRLLAYLEWANDSLRLLIGQISASDIDRLIRTRMYQSLLDGVGHLAGSDQQRLVNGLLTNEVRERVVALDAAVDAFQGQMQRWPAMTSVLVLDTSVFIKHETKLEDTDFFVLAGAGAEAVRVTVPMVVVDELDRLKESRDKQVRWRAGYSLAVLDRLLDSNERLGRVKVEVLFDNPGHVRLPDEDDEIVDRALAVHAIAAGSVQLVTYDTGMSMRAKWGANLPVLKLRTDAGTGPEPETS
;
A
#
# COMPACT_ATOMS: atom_id res chain seq x y z
N MET A 1 1.66 8.68 -10.08
CA MET A 1 2.44 7.47 -9.74
C MET A 1 2.07 7.06 -8.32
N ILE A 2 1.88 5.78 -8.02
CA ILE A 2 1.52 5.33 -6.66
C ILE A 2 2.80 5.16 -5.84
N VAL A 3 2.89 5.84 -4.70
CA VAL A 3 3.96 5.64 -3.70
C VAL A 3 3.56 4.52 -2.77
N THR A 4 4.50 3.63 -2.47
CA THR A 4 4.32 2.49 -1.57
C THR A 4 5.09 2.75 -0.27
N PRO A 5 4.40 3.10 0.84
CA PRO A 5 5.03 3.21 2.14
C PRO A 5 5.65 1.90 2.59
N ILE A 6 6.75 1.97 3.34
CA ILE A 6 7.27 0.80 4.04
C ILE A 6 6.28 0.42 5.15
N PRO A 7 5.98 -0.88 5.36
CA PRO A 7 5.13 -1.32 6.45
C PRO A 7 5.56 -0.75 7.82
N GLY A 8 4.60 -0.29 8.60
CA GLY A 8 4.84 0.31 9.93
C GLY A 8 5.20 1.81 9.91
N THR A 9 5.34 2.43 8.74
CA THR A 9 5.50 3.88 8.63
C THR A 9 4.18 4.61 8.81
N HIS A 10 4.23 5.85 9.32
CA HIS A 10 3.04 6.68 9.50
C HIS A 10 2.82 7.55 8.26
N ARG A 11 1.62 7.50 7.67
CA ARG A 11 1.25 8.26 6.45
C ARG A 11 1.65 9.73 6.47
N ASP A 12 1.50 10.42 7.60
CA ASP A 12 1.77 11.86 7.67
C ASP A 12 3.28 12.14 7.61
N ASN A 13 4.12 11.22 8.10
CA ASN A 13 5.57 11.30 7.98
C ASN A 13 5.99 11.09 6.53
N VAL A 14 5.41 10.10 5.85
CA VAL A 14 5.65 9.83 4.42
C VAL A 14 5.26 11.05 3.58
N LEU A 15 4.06 11.61 3.80
CA LEU A 15 3.60 12.80 3.09
C LEU A 15 4.50 14.01 3.36
N SER A 16 4.91 14.21 4.61
CA SER A 16 5.81 15.30 5.00
C SER A 16 7.18 15.16 4.32
N ALA A 17 7.74 13.95 4.28
CA ALA A 17 9.02 13.68 3.61
C ALA A 17 8.92 13.94 2.10
N LEU A 18 7.87 13.43 1.43
CA LEU A 18 7.65 13.64 -0.01
C LEU A 18 7.51 15.13 -0.35
N ARG A 19 6.73 15.89 0.44
CA ARG A 19 6.57 17.34 0.26
C ARG A 19 7.87 18.10 0.47
N SER A 20 8.66 17.72 1.48
CA SER A 20 9.95 18.35 1.75
C SER A 20 10.92 18.14 0.59
N VAL A 21 10.95 16.92 0.03
CA VAL A 21 11.79 16.58 -1.13
C VAL A 21 11.34 17.30 -2.40
N SER A 22 10.03 17.33 -2.69
CA SER A 22 9.45 18.09 -3.81
C SER A 22 9.79 19.58 -3.71
N ALA A 23 9.56 20.21 -2.56
CA ALA A 23 9.84 21.62 -2.34
C ALA A 23 11.33 21.94 -2.52
N ALA A 24 12.22 21.08 -1.98
CA ALA A 24 13.65 21.24 -2.15
C ALA A 24 14.09 21.10 -3.63
N ALA A 25 13.46 20.21 -4.40
CA ALA A 25 13.72 20.07 -5.83
C ALA A 25 13.32 21.34 -6.60
N GLY A 26 12.15 21.91 -6.31
CA GLY A 26 11.69 23.17 -6.91
C GLY A 26 12.61 24.35 -6.61
N ASN A 27 13.25 24.36 -5.44
CA ASN A 27 14.21 25.39 -5.07
C ASN A 27 15.52 25.33 -5.87
N LEU A 28 15.91 24.17 -6.43
CA LEU A 28 17.10 24.04 -7.28
C LEU A 28 16.99 24.84 -8.59
N GLU A 29 15.79 25.08 -9.09
CA GLU A 29 15.60 25.90 -10.29
C GLU A 29 15.73 27.41 -10.00
N SER A 30 15.34 27.85 -8.80
CA SER A 30 15.33 29.27 -8.43
C SER A 30 16.66 29.75 -7.85
N GLN A 31 17.48 28.83 -7.31
CA GLN A 31 18.79 29.16 -6.77
C GLN A 31 19.78 29.58 -7.88
N HIS A 32 20.44 30.71 -7.64
CA HIS A 32 21.51 31.17 -8.52
C HIS A 32 22.80 30.41 -8.19
N HIS A 33 23.26 29.59 -9.13
CA HIS A 33 24.53 28.91 -9.04
C HIS A 33 25.57 29.63 -9.90
N GLY A 34 26.74 29.92 -9.34
CA GLY A 34 27.81 30.64 -10.05
C GLY A 34 28.42 29.87 -11.22
N SER A 35 28.14 28.57 -11.37
CA SER A 35 28.61 27.73 -12.47
C SER A 35 27.72 26.50 -12.68
N ALA A 36 27.82 25.88 -13.86
CA ALA A 36 27.13 24.62 -14.16
C ALA A 36 27.57 23.48 -13.22
N TYR A 37 28.86 23.47 -12.84
CA TYR A 37 29.39 22.52 -11.87
C TYR A 37 28.82 22.73 -10.47
N GLY A 38 28.68 23.98 -10.02
CA GLY A 38 28.02 24.30 -8.74
C GLY A 38 26.55 23.85 -8.72
N ARG A 39 25.86 23.99 -9.84
CA ARG A 39 24.48 23.48 -9.99
C ARG A 39 24.41 21.95 -9.98
N LEU A 40 25.36 21.28 -10.65
CA LEU A 40 25.48 19.83 -10.62
C LEU A 40 25.69 19.31 -9.19
N LEU A 41 26.60 19.94 -8.44
CA LEU A 41 26.86 19.56 -7.06
C LEU A 41 25.62 19.75 -6.18
N ALA A 42 24.94 20.89 -6.29
CA ALA A 42 23.69 21.15 -5.55
C ALA A 42 22.60 20.12 -5.87
N TYR A 43 22.48 19.68 -7.13
CA TYR A 43 21.56 18.60 -7.51
C TYR A 43 21.93 17.26 -6.86
N LEU A 44 23.21 16.88 -6.87
CA LEU A 44 23.67 15.62 -6.28
C LEU A 44 23.55 15.63 -4.75
N GLU A 45 23.80 16.77 -4.10
CA GLU A 45 23.57 16.97 -2.66
C GLU A 45 22.08 16.85 -2.32
N TRP A 46 21.20 17.53 -3.07
CA TRP A 46 19.75 17.38 -2.92
C TRP A 46 19.31 15.93 -3.06
N ALA A 47 19.83 15.20 -4.05
CA ALA A 47 19.48 13.80 -4.24
C ALA A 47 19.88 12.96 -3.01
N ASN A 48 21.09 13.17 -2.46
CA ASN A 48 21.56 12.44 -1.29
C ASN A 48 20.76 12.77 -0.02
N ASP A 49 20.42 14.04 0.21
CA ASP A 49 19.59 14.45 1.33
C ASP A 49 18.14 13.94 1.19
N SER A 50 17.62 13.91 -0.04
CA SER A 50 16.31 13.31 -0.33
C SER A 50 16.30 11.82 -0.02
N LEU A 51 17.38 11.09 -0.32
CA LEU A 51 17.52 9.69 0.05
C LEU A 51 17.44 9.49 1.56
N ARG A 52 18.10 10.35 2.35
CA ARG A 52 18.04 10.26 3.83
C ARG A 52 16.62 10.42 4.37
N LEU A 53 15.81 11.28 3.74
CA LEU A 53 14.42 11.50 4.16
C LEU A 53 13.48 10.37 3.73
N LEU A 54 13.72 9.77 2.56
CA LEU A 54 12.81 8.78 1.98
C LEU A 54 13.16 7.32 2.34
N ILE A 55 14.43 7.04 2.65
CA ILE A 55 14.85 5.71 3.13
C ILE A 55 14.13 5.39 4.43
N GLY A 56 13.52 4.20 4.49
CA GLY A 56 12.72 3.78 5.64
C GLY A 56 11.31 4.35 5.65
N GLN A 57 10.94 5.24 4.72
CA GLN A 57 9.57 5.74 4.55
C GLN A 57 8.84 5.07 3.39
N ILE A 58 9.52 4.88 2.25
CA ILE A 58 8.92 4.34 1.01
C ILE A 58 9.77 3.21 0.44
N SER A 59 9.18 2.43 -0.46
CA SER A 59 9.84 1.30 -1.11
C SER A 59 11.11 1.72 -1.89
N ALA A 60 12.08 0.81 -1.98
CA ALA A 60 13.32 1.07 -2.72
C ALA A 60 13.06 1.32 -4.22
N SER A 61 12.08 0.64 -4.81
CA SER A 61 11.71 0.85 -6.21
C SER A 61 11.11 2.24 -6.47
N ASP A 62 10.36 2.79 -5.50
CA ASP A 62 9.86 4.17 -5.59
C ASP A 62 10.99 5.18 -5.43
N ILE A 63 11.98 4.92 -4.56
CA ILE A 63 13.20 5.74 -4.44
C ILE A 63 13.97 5.76 -5.76
N ASP A 64 14.13 4.62 -6.42
CA ASP A 64 14.86 4.54 -7.68
C ASP A 64 14.14 5.27 -8.81
N ARG A 65 12.80 5.23 -8.82
CA ARG A 65 11.98 5.96 -9.79
C ARG A 65 11.96 7.46 -9.54
N LEU A 66 11.94 7.89 -8.28
CA LEU A 66 11.83 9.30 -7.90
C LEU A 66 13.16 10.03 -7.86
N ILE A 67 14.24 9.37 -7.43
CA ILE A 67 15.52 10.03 -7.13
C ILE A 67 16.67 9.38 -7.91
N ARG A 68 16.87 8.06 -7.79
CA ARG A 68 18.04 7.37 -8.37
C ARG A 68 17.82 6.95 -9.82
N THR A 69 17.46 7.93 -10.64
CA THR A 69 17.18 7.68 -12.06
C THR A 69 18.46 7.35 -12.84
N ARG A 70 18.29 6.84 -14.06
CA ARG A 70 19.44 6.61 -14.97
C ARG A 70 20.21 7.90 -15.28
N MET A 71 19.51 9.03 -15.35
CA MET A 71 20.15 10.33 -15.59
C MET A 71 20.93 10.78 -14.36
N TYR A 72 20.37 10.63 -13.15
CA TYR A 72 21.11 10.82 -11.90
C TYR A 72 22.43 10.02 -11.89
N GLN A 73 22.39 8.73 -12.22
CA GLN A 73 23.59 7.90 -12.26
C GLN A 73 24.61 8.41 -13.30
N SER A 74 24.14 8.78 -14.50
CA SER A 74 25.01 9.32 -15.55
C SER A 74 25.68 10.63 -15.16
N LEU A 75 24.95 11.51 -14.45
CA LEU A 75 25.46 12.77 -13.93
C LEU A 75 26.46 12.57 -12.79
N LEU A 76 26.21 11.58 -11.91
CA LEU A 76 27.11 11.20 -10.83
C LEU A 76 28.42 10.63 -11.37
N ASP A 77 28.36 9.71 -12.33
CA ASP A 77 29.54 9.10 -12.96
C ASP A 77 30.35 10.14 -13.75
N GLY A 78 29.67 11.10 -14.38
CA GLY A 78 30.29 12.18 -15.14
C GLY A 78 30.80 13.35 -14.31
N VAL A 79 30.54 13.41 -12.99
CA VAL A 79 30.77 14.63 -12.17
C VAL A 79 32.21 15.15 -12.25
N GLY A 80 33.19 14.27 -12.32
CA GLY A 80 34.61 14.63 -12.43
C GLY A 80 35.04 15.12 -13.81
N HIS A 81 34.25 14.87 -14.85
CA HIS A 81 34.58 15.23 -16.25
C HIS A 81 33.79 16.43 -16.75
N LEU A 82 32.75 16.84 -16.02
CA LEU A 82 31.83 17.93 -16.38
C LEU A 82 32.19 19.29 -15.74
N ALA A 83 33.40 19.43 -15.17
CA ALA A 83 33.85 20.64 -14.48
C ALA A 83 34.39 21.76 -15.41
N GLY A 84 34.48 21.53 -16.73
CA GLY A 84 35.03 22.48 -17.69
C GLY A 84 34.06 23.61 -18.12
N SER A 85 34.60 24.73 -18.58
CA SER A 85 33.83 25.88 -19.09
C SER A 85 33.07 25.57 -20.39
N ASP A 86 33.66 24.74 -21.25
CA ASP A 86 33.15 24.50 -22.61
C ASP A 86 31.89 23.63 -22.61
N GLN A 87 31.70 22.81 -21.57
CA GLN A 87 30.53 21.95 -21.41
C GLN A 87 29.38 22.60 -20.63
N GLN A 88 29.55 23.83 -20.11
CA GLN A 88 28.56 24.46 -19.20
C GLN A 88 27.14 24.53 -19.78
N ARG A 89 27.00 24.85 -21.07
CA ARG A 89 25.68 24.94 -21.72
C ARG A 89 24.98 23.59 -21.77
N LEU A 90 25.71 22.53 -22.12
CA LEU A 90 25.18 21.17 -22.19
C LEU A 90 24.76 20.68 -20.80
N VAL A 91 25.65 20.82 -19.81
CA VAL A 91 25.38 20.40 -18.42
C VAL A 91 24.17 21.12 -17.86
N ASN A 92 24.06 22.44 -18.06
CA ASN A 92 22.89 23.21 -17.62
C ASN A 92 21.60 22.77 -18.31
N GLY A 93 21.64 22.41 -19.59
CA GLY A 93 20.49 21.88 -20.32
C GLY A 93 20.02 20.54 -19.75
N LEU A 94 20.95 19.60 -19.53
CA LEU A 94 20.67 18.29 -18.93
C LEU A 94 20.10 18.43 -17.52
N LEU A 95 20.73 19.24 -16.66
CA LEU A 95 20.27 19.48 -15.29
C LEU A 95 18.90 20.14 -15.23
N THR A 96 18.61 21.09 -16.14
CA THR A 96 17.30 21.74 -16.18
C THR A 96 16.20 20.75 -16.50
N ASN A 97 16.42 19.87 -17.48
CA ASN A 97 15.43 18.85 -17.83
C ASN A 97 15.28 17.84 -16.69
N GLU A 98 16.39 17.35 -16.14
CA GLU A 98 16.38 16.39 -15.03
C GLU A 98 15.64 16.95 -13.81
N VAL A 99 15.98 18.14 -13.33
CA VAL A 99 15.32 18.77 -12.18
C VAL A 99 13.83 18.97 -12.46
N ARG A 100 13.45 19.46 -13.64
CA ARG A 100 12.04 19.64 -14.01
C ARG A 100 11.28 18.32 -14.00
N GLU A 101 11.84 17.27 -14.56
CA GLU A 101 11.22 15.94 -14.54
C GLU A 101 11.09 15.40 -13.10
N ARG A 102 12.06 15.66 -12.23
CA ARG A 102 11.98 15.27 -10.82
C ARG A 102 10.90 16.04 -10.07
N VAL A 103 10.79 17.34 -10.27
CA VAL A 103 9.70 18.16 -9.70
C VAL A 103 8.34 17.60 -10.12
N VAL A 104 8.13 17.39 -11.44
CA VAL A 104 6.86 16.84 -11.95
C VAL A 104 6.56 15.45 -11.37
N ALA A 105 7.57 14.57 -11.30
CA ALA A 105 7.39 13.22 -10.77
C ALA A 105 7.07 13.22 -9.26
N LEU A 106 7.75 14.08 -8.48
CA LEU A 106 7.54 14.20 -7.05
C LEU A 106 6.18 14.84 -6.72
N ASP A 107 5.78 15.87 -7.45
CA ASP A 107 4.45 16.49 -7.28
C ASP A 107 3.34 15.49 -7.60
N ALA A 108 3.47 14.76 -8.72
CA ALA A 108 2.55 13.70 -9.06
C ALA A 108 2.53 12.54 -8.04
N ALA A 109 3.62 12.32 -7.31
CA ALA A 109 3.71 11.34 -6.23
C ALA A 109 3.02 11.85 -4.96
N VAL A 110 3.24 13.11 -4.59
CA VAL A 110 2.56 13.79 -3.48
C VAL A 110 1.05 13.78 -3.70
N ASP A 111 0.58 14.22 -4.87
CA ASP A 111 -0.84 14.28 -5.19
C ASP A 111 -1.49 12.90 -5.18
N ALA A 112 -0.84 11.91 -5.78
CA ALA A 112 -1.34 10.54 -5.78
C ALA A 112 -1.41 9.95 -4.36
N PHE A 113 -0.37 10.18 -3.54
CA PHE A 113 -0.35 9.69 -2.16
C PHE A 113 -1.42 10.37 -1.29
N GLN A 114 -1.61 11.68 -1.45
CA GLN A 114 -2.72 12.40 -0.81
C GLN A 114 -4.09 11.88 -1.25
N GLY A 115 -4.26 11.60 -2.54
CA GLY A 115 -5.47 10.98 -3.07
C GLY A 115 -5.75 9.62 -2.42
N GLN A 116 -4.71 8.81 -2.18
CA GLN A 116 -4.85 7.56 -1.43
C GLN A 116 -5.23 7.77 0.02
N MET A 117 -4.60 8.72 0.73
CA MET A 117 -4.96 9.04 2.11
C MET A 117 -6.42 9.49 2.25
N GLN A 118 -6.96 10.22 1.27
CA GLN A 118 -8.35 10.64 1.23
C GLN A 118 -9.32 9.47 1.05
N ARG A 119 -8.90 8.36 0.42
CA ARG A 119 -9.72 7.15 0.35
C ARG A 119 -9.98 6.55 1.73
N TRP A 120 -9.13 6.81 2.73
CA TRP A 120 -9.16 6.17 4.05
C TRP A 120 -9.24 7.19 5.20
N PRO A 121 -10.42 7.79 5.44
CA PRO A 121 -10.59 8.86 6.43
C PRO A 121 -10.60 8.33 7.87
N ALA A 122 -10.34 9.22 8.84
CA ALA A 122 -10.09 8.89 10.24
C ALA A 122 -11.23 8.16 10.97
N MET A 123 -12.49 8.49 10.66
CA MET A 123 -13.66 7.88 11.31
C MET A 123 -14.15 6.59 10.62
N THR A 124 -13.35 6.01 9.72
CA THR A 124 -13.66 4.74 9.04
C THR A 124 -12.84 3.60 9.62
N SER A 125 -13.51 2.58 10.16
CA SER A 125 -12.86 1.31 10.49
C SER A 125 -12.77 0.44 9.25
N VAL A 126 -11.56 -0.05 8.96
CA VAL A 126 -11.26 -0.90 7.81
C VAL A 126 -11.07 -2.33 8.27
N LEU A 127 -11.88 -3.22 7.73
CA LEU A 127 -11.80 -4.66 7.94
C LEU A 127 -11.24 -5.30 6.66
N VAL A 128 -10.02 -5.83 6.75
CA VAL A 128 -9.44 -6.62 5.67
C VAL A 128 -9.84 -8.06 5.90
N LEU A 129 -10.60 -8.65 4.97
CA LEU A 129 -11.08 -10.03 5.12
C LEU A 129 -10.15 -10.99 4.39
N ASP A 130 -9.80 -12.10 5.04
CA ASP A 130 -9.19 -13.25 4.38
C ASP A 130 -10.26 -14.19 3.80
N THR A 131 -9.82 -15.19 3.04
CA THR A 131 -10.67 -16.22 2.45
C THR A 131 -11.44 -17.00 3.51
N SER A 132 -10.85 -17.22 4.69
CA SER A 132 -11.46 -18.00 5.76
C SER A 132 -12.77 -17.38 6.25
N VAL A 133 -12.90 -16.05 6.26
CA VAL A 133 -14.14 -15.35 6.64
C VAL A 133 -15.28 -15.73 5.71
N PHE A 134 -15.06 -15.71 4.38
CA PHE A 134 -16.10 -16.03 3.41
C PHE A 134 -16.60 -17.47 3.50
N ILE A 135 -15.72 -18.39 3.88
CA ILE A 135 -16.00 -19.82 3.92
C ILE A 135 -16.59 -20.25 5.26
N LYS A 136 -16.06 -19.75 6.38
CA LYS A 136 -16.36 -20.25 7.74
C LYS A 136 -17.33 -19.37 8.52
N HIS A 137 -17.52 -18.11 8.15
CA HIS A 137 -18.41 -17.23 8.90
C HIS A 137 -19.85 -17.72 8.84
N GLU A 138 -20.56 -17.63 9.98
CA GLU A 138 -21.90 -18.18 10.15
C GLU A 138 -22.88 -17.54 9.15
N THR A 139 -22.88 -16.21 9.08
CA THR A 139 -23.65 -15.45 8.11
C THR A 139 -22.90 -15.28 6.80
N LYS A 140 -23.64 -14.91 5.74
CA LYS A 140 -23.07 -14.58 4.44
C LYS A 140 -22.61 -13.13 4.43
N LEU A 141 -21.78 -12.76 3.46
CA LEU A 141 -21.26 -11.39 3.33
C LEU A 141 -22.35 -10.31 3.42
N GLU A 142 -23.50 -10.50 2.77
CA GLU A 142 -24.61 -9.52 2.78
C GLU A 142 -25.39 -9.47 4.10
N ASP A 143 -25.31 -10.54 4.89
CA ASP A 143 -26.04 -10.72 6.15
C ASP A 143 -25.15 -10.44 7.39
N THR A 144 -23.85 -10.21 7.19
CA THR A 144 -22.89 -9.95 8.27
C THR A 144 -23.01 -8.52 8.80
N ASP A 145 -23.14 -8.38 10.12
CA ASP A 145 -23.05 -7.08 10.78
C ASP A 145 -21.57 -6.68 10.99
N PHE A 146 -21.02 -5.96 10.03
CA PHE A 146 -19.64 -5.49 10.09
C PHE A 146 -19.41 -4.39 11.14
N PHE A 147 -20.43 -3.71 11.64
CA PHE A 147 -20.26 -2.75 12.74
C PHE A 147 -19.95 -3.47 14.05
N VAL A 148 -20.55 -4.63 14.26
CA VAL A 148 -20.20 -5.50 15.40
C VAL A 148 -18.74 -5.96 15.29
N LEU A 149 -18.29 -6.36 14.09
CA LEU A 149 -16.91 -6.79 13.87
C LEU A 149 -15.90 -5.64 14.01
N ALA A 150 -16.25 -4.44 13.54
CA ALA A 150 -15.39 -3.25 13.67
C ALA A 150 -15.22 -2.77 15.12
N GLY A 151 -16.12 -3.19 16.02
CA GLY A 151 -16.13 -2.79 17.43
C GLY A 151 -16.76 -1.42 17.68
N ALA A 152 -16.79 -1.04 18.96
CA ALA A 152 -17.44 0.21 19.38
C ALA A 152 -16.69 1.45 18.87
N GLY A 153 -17.43 2.42 18.33
CA GLY A 153 -16.91 3.74 17.93
C GLY A 153 -16.71 3.96 16.43
N ALA A 154 -16.93 2.95 15.59
CA ALA A 154 -16.90 3.12 14.13
C ALA A 154 -18.12 3.92 13.63
N GLU A 155 -17.90 5.09 13.01
CA GLU A 155 -18.98 5.85 12.35
C GLU A 155 -19.26 5.34 10.93
N ALA A 156 -18.23 4.79 10.29
CA ALA A 156 -18.31 4.11 9.01
C ALA A 156 -17.45 2.86 9.04
N VAL A 157 -17.90 1.82 8.33
CA VAL A 157 -17.13 0.58 8.16
C VAL A 157 -16.85 0.37 6.70
N ARG A 158 -15.61 -0.03 6.42
CA ARG A 158 -15.19 -0.45 5.10
C ARG A 158 -14.64 -1.85 5.15
N VAL A 159 -15.19 -2.70 4.30
CA VAL A 159 -14.72 -4.07 4.08
C VAL A 159 -13.84 -4.06 2.85
N THR A 160 -12.60 -4.49 3.02
CA THR A 160 -11.60 -4.55 1.96
C THR A 160 -11.22 -6.00 1.72
N VAL A 161 -11.28 -6.42 0.46
CA VAL A 161 -10.96 -7.79 0.04
C VAL A 161 -9.73 -7.75 -0.85
N PRO A 162 -8.56 -8.26 -0.43
CA PRO A 162 -7.39 -8.35 -1.30
C PRO A 162 -7.68 -9.14 -2.58
N MET A 163 -7.09 -8.75 -3.71
CA MET A 163 -7.28 -9.47 -4.98
C MET A 163 -6.85 -10.95 -4.88
N VAL A 164 -5.80 -11.26 -4.11
CA VAL A 164 -5.39 -12.65 -3.85
C VAL A 164 -6.50 -13.50 -3.21
N VAL A 165 -7.33 -12.91 -2.33
CA VAL A 165 -8.50 -13.57 -1.73
C VAL A 165 -9.57 -13.84 -2.78
N VAL A 166 -9.77 -12.92 -3.72
CA VAL A 166 -10.70 -13.13 -4.85
C VAL A 166 -10.24 -14.32 -5.70
N ASP A 167 -8.94 -14.42 -5.97
CA ASP A 167 -8.36 -15.52 -6.74
C ASP A 167 -8.42 -16.87 -5.99
N GLU A 168 -8.25 -16.86 -4.66
CA GLU A 168 -8.49 -18.02 -3.80
C GLU A 168 -9.94 -18.47 -3.83
N LEU A 169 -10.90 -17.55 -3.70
CA LEU A 169 -12.33 -17.86 -3.80
C LEU A 169 -12.68 -18.45 -5.16
N ASP A 170 -12.07 -17.97 -6.25
CA ASP A 170 -12.37 -18.51 -7.57
C ASP A 170 -11.90 -19.96 -7.70
N ARG A 171 -10.69 -20.28 -7.20
CA ARG A 171 -10.21 -21.67 -7.14
C ARG A 171 -11.08 -22.56 -6.26
N LEU A 172 -11.62 -22.04 -5.16
CA LEU A 172 -12.49 -22.79 -4.26
C LEU A 172 -13.84 -23.18 -4.86
N LYS A 173 -14.27 -22.59 -6.00
CA LYS A 173 -15.43 -23.07 -6.75
C LYS A 173 -15.27 -24.49 -7.29
N GLU A 174 -14.05 -24.99 -7.39
CA GLU A 174 -13.77 -26.38 -7.78
C GLU A 174 -13.59 -27.32 -6.58
N SER A 175 -13.80 -26.83 -5.34
CA SER A 175 -13.69 -27.64 -4.13
C SER A 175 -14.63 -28.84 -4.15
N ARG A 176 -14.18 -29.99 -3.65
CA ARG A 176 -15.01 -31.19 -3.47
C ARG A 176 -16.05 -31.03 -2.36
N ASP A 177 -15.80 -30.11 -1.42
CA ASP A 177 -16.76 -29.76 -0.38
C ASP A 177 -17.85 -28.86 -0.98
N LYS A 178 -19.10 -29.34 -0.95
CA LYS A 178 -20.26 -28.65 -1.51
C LYS A 178 -20.51 -27.30 -0.84
N GLN A 179 -20.31 -27.20 0.47
CA GLN A 179 -20.55 -25.97 1.21
C GLN A 179 -19.48 -24.93 0.87
N VAL A 180 -18.20 -25.33 0.85
CA VAL A 180 -17.08 -24.45 0.48
C VAL A 180 -17.27 -23.91 -0.94
N ARG A 181 -17.56 -24.82 -1.89
CA ARG A 181 -17.83 -24.46 -3.29
C ARG A 181 -18.95 -23.44 -3.41
N TRP A 182 -20.07 -23.70 -2.75
CA TRP A 182 -21.24 -22.81 -2.80
C TRP A 182 -20.94 -21.45 -2.18
N ARG A 183 -20.28 -21.42 -1.00
CA ARG A 183 -19.89 -20.19 -0.31
C ARG A 183 -18.95 -19.33 -1.16
N ALA A 184 -17.97 -19.95 -1.81
CA ALA A 184 -17.02 -19.25 -2.67
C ALA A 184 -17.71 -18.62 -3.89
N GLY A 185 -18.49 -19.41 -4.63
CA GLY A 185 -19.22 -18.92 -5.81
C GLY A 185 -20.25 -17.83 -5.47
N TYR A 186 -20.98 -18.00 -4.37
CA TYR A 186 -21.92 -16.98 -3.90
C TYR A 186 -21.19 -15.68 -3.49
N SER A 187 -20.08 -15.77 -2.76
CA SER A 187 -19.33 -14.58 -2.32
C SER A 187 -18.79 -13.77 -3.49
N LEU A 188 -18.25 -14.45 -4.51
CA LEU A 188 -17.80 -13.80 -5.74
C LEU A 188 -18.95 -13.09 -6.46
N ALA A 189 -20.11 -13.72 -6.58
CA ALA A 189 -21.28 -13.09 -7.21
C ALA A 189 -21.80 -11.87 -6.43
N VAL A 190 -21.66 -11.85 -5.10
CA VAL A 190 -21.98 -10.65 -4.30
C VAL A 190 -20.93 -9.56 -4.50
N LEU A 191 -19.65 -9.90 -4.47
CA LEU A 191 -18.57 -8.93 -4.69
C LEU A 191 -18.69 -8.27 -6.07
N ASP A 192 -18.88 -9.05 -7.12
CA ASP A 192 -19.06 -8.59 -8.50
C ASP A 192 -20.22 -7.57 -8.60
N ARG A 193 -21.39 -7.95 -8.06
CA ARG A 193 -22.57 -7.07 -8.01
C ARG A 193 -22.31 -5.75 -7.27
N LEU A 194 -21.65 -5.80 -6.11
CA LEU A 194 -21.36 -4.61 -5.30
C LEU A 194 -20.37 -3.67 -5.99
N LEU A 195 -19.42 -4.21 -6.75
CA LEU A 195 -18.44 -3.43 -7.51
C LEU A 195 -19.06 -2.76 -8.73
N ASP A 196 -19.89 -3.48 -9.49
CA ASP A 196 -20.54 -2.98 -10.71
C ASP A 196 -21.53 -1.85 -10.44
N SER A 197 -22.33 -2.01 -9.39
CA SER A 197 -23.39 -1.07 -9.03
C SER A 197 -22.90 0.08 -8.14
N ASN A 198 -21.66 -0.01 -7.63
CA ASN A 198 -21.14 0.84 -6.55
C ASN A 198 -22.11 0.90 -5.34
N GLU A 199 -22.85 -0.19 -5.13
CA GLU A 199 -23.81 -0.35 -4.03
C GLU A 199 -23.09 -0.53 -2.70
N ARG A 200 -23.83 -0.26 -1.62
CA ARG A 200 -23.36 -0.45 -0.25
C ARG A 200 -24.20 -1.52 0.43
N LEU A 201 -23.57 -2.31 1.29
CA LEU A 201 -24.27 -3.15 2.25
C LEU A 201 -24.73 -2.25 3.41
N GLY A 202 -25.85 -1.55 3.20
CA GLY A 202 -26.33 -0.52 4.11
C GLY A 202 -25.32 0.62 4.28
N ARG A 203 -24.72 0.75 5.47
CA ARG A 203 -23.68 1.76 5.78
C ARG A 203 -22.25 1.26 5.54
N VAL A 204 -22.09 0.01 5.09
CA VAL A 204 -20.78 -0.61 4.86
C VAL A 204 -20.41 -0.44 3.39
N LYS A 205 -19.22 0.11 3.14
CA LYS A 205 -18.62 0.10 1.80
C LYS A 205 -17.79 -1.18 1.65
N VAL A 206 -18.06 -1.96 0.62
CA VAL A 206 -17.22 -3.11 0.24
C VAL A 206 -16.36 -2.69 -0.95
N GLU A 207 -15.06 -2.99 -0.93
CA GLU A 207 -14.18 -2.79 -2.07
C GLU A 207 -13.14 -3.91 -2.20
N VAL A 208 -12.74 -4.19 -3.45
CA VAL A 208 -11.60 -5.05 -3.73
C VAL A 208 -10.34 -4.21 -3.77
N LEU A 209 -9.32 -4.65 -3.03
CA LEU A 209 -7.99 -4.07 -3.06
C LEU A 209 -7.19 -4.73 -4.18
N PHE A 210 -7.20 -4.06 -5.33
CA PHE A 210 -6.40 -4.44 -6.48
C PHE A 210 -4.90 -4.29 -6.21
N ASP A 211 -4.13 -5.05 -6.96
CA ASP A 211 -2.67 -4.95 -6.97
C ASP A 211 -2.27 -3.68 -7.72
N ASN A 212 -1.31 -2.95 -7.17
CA ASN A 212 -0.78 -1.78 -7.86
C ASN A 212 -0.06 -2.22 -9.15
N PRO A 213 -0.08 -1.41 -10.23
CA PRO A 213 0.69 -1.72 -11.42
C PRO A 213 2.18 -1.95 -11.10
N GLY A 214 2.70 -3.13 -11.44
CA GLY A 214 4.08 -3.53 -11.15
C GLY A 214 4.30 -4.16 -9.77
N HIS A 215 3.24 -4.37 -8.99
CA HIS A 215 3.27 -5.23 -7.79
C HIS A 215 3.61 -6.66 -8.19
N VAL A 216 4.53 -7.28 -7.44
CA VAL A 216 4.87 -8.69 -7.59
C VAL A 216 4.42 -9.37 -6.31
N ARG A 217 3.44 -10.26 -6.44
CA ARG A 217 2.89 -10.98 -5.29
C ARG A 217 3.94 -11.84 -4.61
N LEU A 218 3.83 -11.96 -3.31
CA LEU A 218 4.60 -12.90 -2.52
C LEU A 218 4.26 -14.35 -2.91
N PRO A 219 5.20 -15.30 -2.77
CA PRO A 219 4.96 -16.69 -3.14
C PRO A 219 3.90 -17.39 -2.29
N ASP A 220 3.76 -16.97 -1.03
CA ASP A 220 2.76 -17.48 -0.09
C ASP A 220 1.59 -16.49 -0.02
N GLU A 221 0.37 -17.03 -0.16
CA GLU A 221 -0.85 -16.24 -0.26
C GLU A 221 -1.24 -15.61 1.09
N ASP A 222 -0.94 -16.28 2.20
CA ASP A 222 -1.18 -15.71 3.53
C ASP A 222 -0.26 -14.51 3.76
N ASP A 223 1.03 -14.66 3.43
CA ASP A 223 2.00 -13.57 3.53
C ASP A 223 1.61 -12.39 2.62
N GLU A 224 1.11 -12.67 1.42
CA GLU A 224 0.57 -11.66 0.51
C GLU A 224 -0.63 -10.93 1.12
N ILE A 225 -1.61 -11.63 1.70
CA ILE A 225 -2.76 -11.02 2.37
C ILE A 225 -2.32 -10.07 3.49
N VAL A 226 -1.34 -10.50 4.30
CA VAL A 226 -0.78 -9.68 5.37
C VAL A 226 -0.07 -8.44 4.81
N ASP A 227 0.74 -8.59 3.77
CA ASP A 227 1.42 -7.45 3.10
C ASP A 227 0.41 -6.42 2.55
N ARG A 228 -0.62 -6.89 1.85
CA ARG A 228 -1.69 -6.03 1.34
C ARG A 228 -2.45 -5.31 2.46
N ALA A 229 -2.71 -5.99 3.57
CA ALA A 229 -3.36 -5.39 4.73
C ALA A 229 -2.47 -4.34 5.42
N LEU A 230 -1.15 -4.58 5.51
CA LEU A 230 -0.18 -3.61 6.01
C LEU A 230 -0.09 -2.37 5.13
N ALA A 231 -0.13 -2.52 3.81
CA ALA A 231 -0.12 -1.39 2.89
C ALA A 231 -1.33 -0.47 3.11
N VAL A 232 -2.51 -1.04 3.40
CA VAL A 232 -3.69 -0.25 3.80
C VAL A 232 -3.49 0.37 5.18
N HIS A 233 -2.98 -0.38 6.13
CA HIS A 233 -2.70 0.11 7.49
C HIS A 233 -1.76 1.31 7.51
N ALA A 234 -0.74 1.32 6.65
CA ALA A 234 0.23 2.42 6.56
C ALA A 234 -0.39 3.74 6.02
N ILE A 235 -1.53 3.67 5.30
CA ILE A 235 -2.14 4.82 4.62
C ILE A 235 -3.46 5.26 5.29
N ALA A 236 -4.15 4.35 5.97
CA ALA A 236 -5.42 4.66 6.62
C ALA A 236 -5.24 5.60 7.83
N ALA A 237 -6.15 6.57 7.97
CA ALA A 237 -6.24 7.35 9.20
C ALA A 237 -7.05 6.64 10.31
N GLY A 238 -8.00 5.80 9.91
CA GLY A 238 -8.83 5.04 10.84
C GLY A 238 -8.19 3.71 11.25
N SER A 239 -8.90 2.96 12.10
CA SER A 239 -8.45 1.62 12.49
C SER A 239 -8.45 0.67 11.30
N VAL A 240 -7.41 -0.16 11.19
CA VAL A 240 -7.33 -1.25 10.20
C VAL A 240 -7.11 -2.55 10.95
N GLN A 241 -7.92 -3.56 10.65
CA GLN A 241 -7.82 -4.89 11.26
C GLN A 241 -7.93 -5.97 10.19
N LEU A 242 -7.06 -6.98 10.27
CA LEU A 242 -7.23 -8.22 9.53
C LEU A 242 -8.24 -9.11 10.27
N VAL A 243 -9.26 -9.58 9.57
CA VAL A 243 -10.28 -10.48 10.11
C VAL A 243 -10.04 -11.87 9.55
N THR A 244 -9.89 -12.85 10.44
CA THR A 244 -9.54 -14.22 10.06
C THR A 244 -10.05 -15.23 11.08
N TYR A 245 -10.40 -16.43 10.62
CA TYR A 245 -10.58 -17.62 11.46
C TYR A 245 -9.28 -18.44 11.61
N ASP A 246 -8.28 -18.18 10.78
CA ASP A 246 -7.05 -18.97 10.73
C ASP A 246 -6.06 -18.56 11.83
N THR A 247 -5.50 -19.56 12.51
CA THR A 247 -4.55 -19.32 13.60
C THR A 247 -3.18 -18.90 13.09
N GLY A 248 -2.70 -19.51 11.99
CA GLY A 248 -1.44 -19.18 11.36
C GLY A 248 -1.45 -17.76 10.82
N MET A 249 -2.49 -17.39 10.06
CA MET A 249 -2.74 -16.02 9.60
C MET A 249 -2.73 -15.02 10.75
N SER A 250 -3.48 -15.31 11.83
CA SER A 250 -3.52 -14.43 13.00
C SER A 250 -2.15 -14.26 13.66
N MET A 251 -1.34 -15.32 13.74
CA MET A 251 0.01 -15.26 14.30
C MET A 251 0.96 -14.45 13.39
N ARG A 252 0.94 -14.70 12.08
CA ARG A 252 1.76 -13.96 11.09
C ARG A 252 1.47 -12.47 11.15
N ALA A 253 0.20 -12.08 11.05
CA ALA A 253 -0.20 -10.68 11.08
C ALA A 253 0.15 -10.01 12.41
N LYS A 254 -0.23 -10.63 13.55
CA LYS A 254 -0.06 -10.00 14.86
C LYS A 254 1.41 -9.93 15.31
N TRP A 255 2.16 -11.02 15.17
CA TRP A 255 3.51 -11.12 15.72
C TRP A 255 4.60 -10.89 14.68
N GLY A 256 4.36 -11.28 13.43
CA GLY A 256 5.32 -11.06 12.33
C GLY A 256 5.28 -9.64 11.77
N ALA A 257 4.10 -9.01 11.76
CA ALA A 257 3.87 -7.73 11.10
C ALA A 257 3.33 -6.62 11.99
N ASN A 258 3.03 -6.90 13.27
CA ASN A 258 2.39 -5.96 14.20
C ASN A 258 1.09 -5.35 13.65
N LEU A 259 0.38 -6.11 12.80
CA LEU A 259 -0.91 -5.71 12.26
C LEU A 259 -2.01 -6.06 13.27
N PRO A 260 -2.96 -5.15 13.58
CA PRO A 260 -4.12 -5.49 14.40
C PRO A 260 -4.96 -6.62 13.75
N VAL A 261 -5.34 -7.62 14.55
CA VAL A 261 -6.10 -8.79 14.08
C VAL A 261 -7.35 -9.01 14.91
N LEU A 262 -8.48 -9.21 14.24
CA LEU A 262 -9.69 -9.78 14.80
C LEU A 262 -9.74 -11.28 14.46
N LYS A 263 -9.31 -12.11 15.42
CA LYS A 263 -9.40 -13.56 15.27
C LYS A 263 -10.79 -14.04 15.66
N LEU A 264 -11.56 -14.46 14.68
CA LEU A 264 -12.86 -15.09 14.87
C LEU A 264 -12.67 -16.55 15.31
N ARG A 265 -13.65 -17.07 16.04
CA ARG A 265 -13.65 -18.45 16.53
C ARG A 265 -14.88 -19.16 16.01
N THR A 266 -14.70 -20.41 15.61
CA THR A 266 -15.78 -21.39 15.58
C THR A 266 -15.67 -22.25 16.84
N ASP A 267 -16.74 -22.93 17.26
CA ASP A 267 -16.73 -23.85 18.40
C ASP A 267 -15.81 -25.08 18.21
N ALA A 268 -15.13 -25.19 17.06
CA ALA A 268 -14.22 -26.27 16.75
C ALA A 268 -12.88 -26.10 17.51
N GLY A 269 -12.54 -27.07 18.36
CA GLY A 269 -11.28 -27.10 19.13
C GLY A 269 -11.38 -26.50 20.55
N THR A 270 -12.57 -26.08 20.99
CA THR A 270 -12.83 -25.62 22.36
C THR A 270 -13.48 -26.68 23.26
N GLY A 271 -13.55 -27.94 22.79
CA GLY A 271 -14.02 -29.10 23.56
C GLY A 271 -12.88 -29.86 24.24
N PRO A 272 -13.19 -30.78 25.17
CA PRO A 272 -12.21 -31.72 25.71
C PRO A 272 -11.53 -32.50 24.57
N GLU A 273 -10.26 -32.85 24.76
CA GLU A 273 -9.50 -33.70 23.83
C GLU A 273 -10.31 -34.98 23.55
N PRO A 274 -10.54 -35.33 22.27
CA PRO A 274 -11.32 -36.53 21.96
C PRO A 274 -10.61 -37.75 22.55
N GLU A 275 -11.35 -38.56 23.31
CA GLU A 275 -10.80 -39.79 23.87
C GLU A 275 -10.28 -40.69 22.74
N THR A 276 -9.00 -41.03 22.80
CA THR A 276 -8.36 -41.97 21.88
C THR A 276 -9.08 -43.30 21.97
N SER A 277 -9.82 -43.64 20.92
CA SER A 277 -10.43 -44.97 20.72
C SER A 277 -9.42 -45.96 20.17
#